data_AF-A0A4R4VE96-F1
#
_entry.id   AF-A0A4R4VE96-F1
#
_cell.length_a   1.000
_cell.length_b   1.000
_cell.length_c   1.000
_cell.angle_alpha   90.00
_cell.angle_beta   90.00
_cell.angle_gamma   90.00
#
_symmetry.space_group_name_H-M   'P 1'
#
loop_
_entity.id
_entity.type
_entity.pdbx_description
1 polymer ?
#
loop_
_entity_poly.entity_id
_entity_poly.type
_entity_poly.pdbx_seq_one_letter_code
_entity_poly.pdbx_strand_id
1 'polypeptide(L)'
;MTAQSTVLAVRLRQAQWLLDDLAFDAGADRLDAQQIAEAIAVLAGLGTLLASIHTTICGEVPGEVSVETAALDRSVSESRR
;
A
#
# COMPACT_ATOMS: atom_id res chain seq x y z
N MET A 1 -17.26 -8.97 -19.44
CA MET A 1 -16.70 -8.87 -18.08
C MET A 1 -16.38 -10.26 -17.58
N THR A 2 -15.14 -10.54 -17.20
CA THR A 2 -14.74 -11.81 -16.59
C THR A 2 -14.91 -11.75 -15.07
N ALA A 3 -15.08 -12.90 -14.40
CA ALA A 3 -15.20 -12.95 -12.94
C ALA A 3 -14.00 -12.30 -12.21
N GLN A 4 -12.80 -12.43 -12.77
CA GLN A 4 -11.58 -11.79 -12.25
C GLN A 4 -11.65 -10.26 -12.31
N SER A 5 -12.18 -9.69 -13.39
CA SER A 5 -12.36 -8.23 -13.52
C SER A 5 -13.36 -7.70 -12.49
N THR A 6 -14.43 -8.44 -12.18
CA THR A 6 -15.38 -8.08 -11.13
C THR A 6 -14.75 -8.11 -9.75
N VAL A 7 -13.99 -9.17 -9.42
CA VAL A 7 -13.29 -9.27 -8.12
C VAL A 7 -12.29 -8.14 -7.95
N LEU A 8 -11.52 -7.81 -9.00
CA LEU A 8 -10.59 -6.68 -8.98
C LEU A 8 -11.31 -5.35 -8.73
N ALA A 9 -12.40 -5.09 -9.45
CA ALA A 9 -13.18 -3.86 -9.29
C ALA A 9 -13.73 -3.72 -7.85
N VAL A 10 -14.22 -4.81 -7.25
CA VAL A 10 -14.67 -4.83 -5.86
C VAL A 10 -13.53 -4.54 -4.89
N ARG A 11 -12.36 -5.16 -5.09
CA ARG A 11 -11.19 -4.94 -4.23
C ARG A 11 -10.66 -3.51 -4.33
N LEU A 12 -10.55 -2.96 -5.54
CA LEU A 12 -10.18 -1.55 -5.73
C LEU A 12 -11.16 -0.60 -5.05
N ARG A 13 -12.47 -0.90 -5.12
CA ARG A 13 -13.48 -0.09 -4.44
C ARG A 13 -13.34 -0.14 -2.93
N GLN A 14 -13.05 -1.30 -2.36
CA GLN A 14 -12.77 -1.46 -0.92
C GLN A 14 -11.52 -0.68 -0.50
N ALA A 15 -10.46 -0.72 -1.29
CA ALA A 15 -9.23 0.03 -1.03
C ALA A 15 -9.47 1.55 -1.03
N GLN A 16 -10.28 2.05 -1.96
CA GLN A 16 -10.66 3.46 -2.01
C GLN A 16 -11.37 3.89 -0.72
N TRP A 17 -12.35 3.10 -0.25
CA TRP A 17 -13.07 3.42 0.98
C TRP A 17 -12.15 3.48 2.19
N LEU A 18 -11.23 2.52 2.31
CA LEU A 18 -10.28 2.50 3.41
C LEU A 18 -9.32 3.71 3.38
N LEU A 19 -8.90 4.15 2.20
CA LEU A 19 -8.08 5.36 2.05
C LEU A 19 -8.87 6.63 2.38
N ASP A 20 -10.15 6.70 2.01
CA ASP A 20 -11.03 7.82 2.33
C ASP A 20 -11.25 7.93 3.85
N ASP A 21 -11.48 6.80 4.53
CA ASP A 21 -11.60 6.74 6.00
C ASP A 21 -10.29 7.16 6.68
N LEU A 22 -9.15 6.66 6.19
CA LEU A 22 -7.83 7.04 6.72
C LEU A 22 -7.55 8.53 6.54
N ALA A 23 -7.92 9.10 5.38
CA ALA A 23 -7.77 10.53 5.11
C ALA A 23 -8.69 11.37 6.02
N PHE A 24 -9.88 10.87 6.32
CA PHE A 24 -10.79 11.50 7.26
C PHE A 24 -10.21 11.50 8.69
N ASP A 25 -9.75 10.35 9.18
CA ASP A 25 -9.16 10.25 10.53
C ASP A 25 -7.82 11.00 10.64
N ALA A 26 -7.07 11.13 9.54
CA ALA A 26 -5.90 12.00 9.46
C ALA A 26 -6.26 13.47 9.66
N GLY A 27 -7.32 13.94 9.00
CA GLY A 27 -7.81 15.31 9.15
C GLY A 27 -8.39 15.59 10.54
N ALA A 28 -8.81 14.56 11.25
CA ALA A 28 -9.33 14.65 12.61
C ALA A 28 -8.27 14.53 13.72
N ASP A 29 -6.99 14.31 13.37
CA ASP A 29 -5.90 14.00 14.31
C ASP A 29 -6.19 12.75 15.18
N ARG A 30 -6.94 11.79 14.62
CA ARG A 30 -7.34 10.53 15.27
C ARG A 30 -6.59 9.31 14.73
N LEU A 31 -5.62 9.55 13.87
CA LEU A 31 -4.76 8.52 13.30
C LEU A 31 -3.83 7.96 14.38
N ASP A 32 -3.95 6.66 14.61
CA ASP A 32 -2.99 5.92 15.42
C ASP A 32 -2.09 5.02 14.53
N ALA A 33 -0.98 4.57 15.11
CA ALA A 33 -0.03 3.72 14.39
C ALA A 33 -0.63 2.38 13.95
N GLN A 34 -1.68 1.90 14.63
CA GLN A 34 -2.34 0.63 14.31
C GLN A 34 -3.18 0.76 13.03
N GLN A 35 -3.95 1.85 12.89
CA GLN A 35 -4.74 2.16 11.70
C GLN A 35 -3.84 2.33 10.46
N ILE A 36 -2.69 2.98 10.61
CA ILE A 36 -1.69 3.11 9.53
C ILE A 36 -1.12 1.74 9.15
N ALA A 37 -0.76 0.91 10.13
CA ALA A 37 -0.22 -0.42 9.87
C ALA A 37 -1.24 -1.32 9.15
N GLU A 38 -2.52 -1.25 9.54
CA GLU A 38 -3.61 -1.99 8.88
C GLU A 38 -3.81 -1.52 7.44
N ALA A 39 -3.79 -0.20 7.19
CA ALA A 39 -3.88 0.35 5.85
C ALA A 39 -2.72 -0.11 4.94
N ILE A 40 -1.50 -0.11 5.46
CA ILE A 40 -0.32 -0.62 4.73
C ILE A 40 -0.50 -2.09 4.37
N ALA A 41 -0.98 -2.93 5.31
CA ALA A 41 -1.19 -4.36 5.06
C ALA A 41 -2.24 -4.61 3.97
N VAL A 42 -3.36 -3.86 4.00
CA VAL A 42 -4.42 -3.96 2.99
C VAL A 42 -3.90 -3.52 1.61
N LEU A 43 -3.16 -2.41 1.53
CA LEU A 43 -2.58 -1.91 0.28
C LEU A 43 -1.53 -2.88 -0.30
N ALA A 44 -0.69 -3.48 0.55
CA ALA A 44 0.28 -4.48 0.13
C ALA A 44 -0.41 -5.75 -0.43
N GLY A 45 -1.48 -6.20 0.22
CA GLY A 45 -2.32 -7.30 -0.28
C GLY A 45 -2.98 -6.97 -1.63
N LEU A 46 -3.38 -5.73 -1.84
CA LEU A 46 -3.92 -5.29 -3.12
C LEU A 46 -2.86 -5.24 -4.22
N GLY A 47 -1.66 -4.77 -3.88
CA GLY A 47 -0.51 -4.71 -4.78
C GLY A 47 -0.10 -6.09 -5.29
N THR A 48 -0.04 -7.09 -4.41
CA THR A 48 0.26 -8.48 -4.81
C THR A 48 -0.83 -9.07 -5.72
N LEU A 49 -2.09 -8.77 -5.45
CA LEU A 49 -3.22 -9.24 -6.27
C LEU A 49 -3.23 -8.58 -7.66
N LEU A 50 -2.95 -7.26 -7.73
CA LEU A 50 -2.76 -6.53 -8.99
C LEU A 50 -1.56 -7.05 -9.77
N ALA A 51 -0.44 -7.31 -9.10
CA ALA A 51 0.76 -7.89 -9.71
C ALA A 51 0.48 -9.29 -10.30
N SER A 52 -0.26 -10.13 -9.58
CA SER A 52 -0.68 -11.45 -10.07
C SER A 52 -1.65 -11.38 -11.25
N ILE A 53 -2.55 -10.39 -11.29
CA ILE A 53 -3.42 -10.18 -12.44
C ILE A 53 -2.62 -9.64 -13.62
N HIS A 54 -1.70 -8.71 -13.39
CA HIS A 54 -0.81 -8.16 -14.40
C HIS A 54 0.04 -9.25 -15.06
N THR A 55 0.63 -10.16 -14.28
CA THR A 55 1.38 -11.30 -14.84
C THR A 55 0.50 -12.22 -15.66
N THR A 56 -0.72 -12.47 -15.20
CA THR A 56 -1.69 -13.34 -15.89
C THR A 56 -2.16 -12.72 -17.22
N ILE A 57 -2.30 -11.39 -17.28
CA ILE A 57 -2.80 -10.68 -18.47
C ILE A 57 -1.67 -10.32 -19.45
N CYS A 58 -0.55 -9.82 -18.94
CA CYS A 58 0.56 -9.28 -19.74
C CYS A 58 1.70 -10.30 -19.97
N GLY A 59 1.73 -11.41 -19.23
CA GLY A 59 2.77 -12.44 -19.37
C GLY A 59 4.15 -12.08 -18.79
N GLU A 60 4.32 -10.87 -18.22
CA GLU A 60 5.56 -10.42 -17.60
C GLU A 60 5.50 -10.49 -16.07
N VAL A 61 6.52 -11.11 -15.47
CA VAL A 61 6.77 -11.17 -14.02
C VAL A 61 6.95 -9.74 -13.50
N PRO A 62 6.26 -9.32 -12.42
CA PRO A 62 6.40 -7.96 -11.91
C PRO A 62 7.77 -7.89 -11.26
N GLY A 63 8.68 -7.11 -11.86
CA GLY A 63 9.97 -6.82 -11.27
C GLY A 63 9.79 -6.37 -9.83
N GLU A 64 10.54 -6.99 -8.91
CA GLU A 64 10.51 -6.74 -7.48
C GLU A 64 10.57 -5.23 -7.24
N VAL A 65 9.45 -4.64 -6.82
CA VAL A 65 9.48 -3.29 -6.26
C VAL A 65 10.09 -3.45 -4.88
N SER A 66 11.42 -3.37 -4.84
CA SER A 66 12.19 -3.22 -3.62
C SER A 66 11.73 -1.90 -3.00
N VAL A 67 10.79 -1.97 -2.07
CA VAL A 67 10.46 -0.87 -1.18
C VAL A 67 11.69 -0.70 -0.30
N GLU A 68 12.64 0.09 -0.78
CA GLU A 68 13.73 0.63 0.03
C GLU A 68 13.06 1.56 1.05
N THR A 69 12.64 0.98 2.17
CA THR A 69 12.44 1.69 3.42
C THR A 69 13.76 2.36 3.74
N ALA A 70 13.91 3.61 3.29
CA ALA A 70 14.95 4.52 3.73
C ALA A 70 14.75 4.71 5.24
N ALA A 71 15.37 3.79 5.98
CA ALA A 71 15.52 3.89 7.42
C ALA A 71 16.21 5.21 7.71
N LEU A 72 15.49 6.00 8.48
CA LEU A 72 15.87 7.27 9.06
C LEU A 72 17.06 7.07 10.02
N ASP A 73 18.26 6.85 9.51
CA ASP A 73 19.47 6.68 10.34
C ASP A 73 20.64 7.51 9.77
N ARG A 74 20.55 8.83 9.96
CA ARG A 74 21.71 9.72 9.78
C ARG A 74 21.61 11.04 10.56
N SER A 75 21.21 10.97 11.84
CA SER A 75 21.30 12.14 12.74
C SER A 75 22.13 11.90 14.00
N VAL A 76 22.99 10.88 14.04
CA VAL A 76 23.99 10.72 15.10
C VAL A 76 25.37 10.64 14.47
N SER A 77 26.02 11.78 14.20
CA SER A 77 27.49 11.84 14.05
C SER A 77 28.07 13.26 13.99
N GLU A 78 27.32 14.30 13.65
CA GLU A 78 27.90 15.64 13.45
C GLU A 78 27.73 16.57 14.66
N SER A 79 28.24 16.12 15.81
CA SER A 79 28.47 16.99 16.98
C SER A 79 29.84 16.72 17.60
N ARG A 80 30.88 16.80 16.77
CA ARG A 80 32.25 17.10 17.20
C ARG A 80 32.82 18.21 16.33
N ARG A 81 32.58 19.45 16.76
CA ARG A 81 33.57 20.52 16.70
C ARG A 81 33.46 21.33 17.98
#